data_AF-A0A938TBW2-F1
#
_entry.id   AF-A0A938TBW2-F1
#
_cell.length_a   1.000
_cell.length_b   1.000
_cell.length_c   1.000
_cell.angle_alpha   90.00
_cell.angle_beta   90.00
_cell.angle_gamma   90.00
#
_symmetry.space_group_name_H-M   'P 1'
#
loop_
_entity.id
_entity.type
_entity.pdbx_description
1 polymer ?
#
loop_
_entity_poly.entity_id
_entity_poly.type
_entity_poly.pdbx_seq_one_letter_code
_entity_poly.pdbx_strand_id
1 'polypeptide(L)'
;MKSLLTMTGCWFLLCVSAFAQSNAPLLWRAKQIQHAPPAETNPYFGWIIVPCEGGKTNGASFRTTIDAIYRAEAAPIIKHVCLGAAHRTGALQEEVIRQLKDTVVIQKYPTRHDANGWMWLGGTETPNRLTQTMYQLVHTAILNTTVVREMDEALSAHGLRITNVSMEKLYIASEKGKFRWDAIAWLIIGKAEQSAATGAANATPVER
;
A
#
# COMPACT_ATOMS: atom_id res chain seq x y z
N MET A 1 -57.30 36.10 -7.15
CA MET A 1 -57.21 34.87 -7.98
C MET A 1 -55.72 34.60 -8.20
N LYS A 2 -55.11 33.63 -7.49
CA LYS A 2 -54.73 32.27 -8.00
C LYS A 2 -54.01 32.38 -9.36
N SER A 3 -52.74 32.00 -9.56
CA SER A 3 -52.07 30.77 -9.11
C SER A 3 -50.55 30.93 -9.03
N LEU A 4 -49.95 30.35 -7.98
CA LEU A 4 -48.56 29.90 -7.97
C LEU A 4 -48.41 28.72 -8.95
N LEU A 5 -47.25 28.64 -9.61
CA LEU A 5 -46.67 27.37 -10.07
C LEU A 5 -45.22 27.34 -9.59
N THR A 6 -45.02 26.61 -8.51
CA THR A 6 -43.76 26.10 -8.00
C THR A 6 -43.11 25.21 -9.06
N MET A 7 -41.92 25.57 -9.53
CA MET A 7 -41.05 24.65 -10.25
C MET A 7 -39.86 24.29 -9.35
N THR A 8 -40.13 23.32 -8.49
CA THR A 8 -39.12 22.53 -7.78
C THR A 8 -38.54 21.53 -8.78
N GLY A 9 -37.23 21.53 -8.99
CA GLY A 9 -36.62 20.50 -9.84
C GLY A 9 -35.12 20.68 -10.08
N CYS A 10 -34.35 19.68 -9.64
CA CYS A 10 -32.92 19.49 -9.90
C CYS A 10 -31.92 20.40 -9.17
N TRP A 11 -31.96 20.36 -7.83
CA TRP A 11 -30.73 20.40 -7.03
C TRP A 11 -30.27 18.97 -6.76
N PHE A 12 -29.65 18.32 -7.74
CA PHE A 12 -28.94 17.06 -7.51
C PHE A 12 -27.73 16.98 -8.44
N LEU A 13 -26.56 16.80 -7.81
CA LEU A 13 -25.32 16.23 -8.37
C LEU A 13 -24.51 17.08 -9.37
N LEU A 14 -23.73 18.02 -8.84
CA LEU A 14 -22.51 18.52 -9.51
C LEU A 14 -21.31 18.59 -8.55
N CYS A 15 -21.24 17.70 -7.56
CA CYS A 15 -20.10 17.61 -6.62
C CYS A 15 -19.33 16.28 -6.70
N VAL A 16 -19.37 15.58 -7.84
CA VAL A 16 -18.56 14.36 -8.03
C VAL A 16 -18.06 14.28 -9.46
N SER A 17 -16.93 14.95 -9.76
CA SER A 17 -15.98 14.51 -10.79
C SER A 17 -14.91 15.58 -11.07
N ALA A 18 -13.94 15.72 -10.16
CA ALA A 18 -12.67 16.40 -10.48
C ALA A 18 -11.45 15.72 -9.83
N PHE A 19 -11.55 14.42 -9.51
CA PHE A 19 -10.40 13.56 -9.18
C PHE A 19 -10.08 12.56 -10.30
N ALA A 20 -10.53 12.82 -11.54
CA ALA A 20 -10.01 12.12 -12.71
C ALA A 20 -8.70 12.78 -13.15
N GLN A 21 -7.73 12.90 -12.24
CA GLN A 21 -6.35 13.08 -12.66
C GLN A 21 -5.94 11.69 -13.18
N SER A 22 -5.76 11.55 -14.49
CA SER A 22 -5.43 10.28 -15.12
C SER A 22 -4.08 9.79 -14.57
N ASN A 23 -4.11 9.03 -13.49
CA ASN A 23 -2.96 8.25 -13.07
C ASN A 23 -2.80 7.19 -14.15
N ALA A 24 -1.81 7.38 -15.04
CA ALA A 24 -1.42 6.32 -15.95
C ALA A 24 -1.25 5.03 -15.14
N PRO A 25 -1.77 3.89 -15.61
CA PRO A 25 -1.78 2.66 -14.83
C PRO A 25 -0.35 2.31 -14.42
N LEU A 26 -0.15 2.05 -13.11
CA LEU A 26 1.13 1.60 -12.59
C LEU A 26 1.50 0.27 -13.23
N LEU A 27 2.61 0.24 -13.96
CA LEU A 27 3.13 -0.95 -14.60
C LEU A 27 4.22 -1.60 -13.74
N TRP A 28 4.24 -2.93 -13.75
CA TRP A 28 5.07 -3.76 -12.89
C TRP A 28 5.93 -4.72 -13.70
N ARG A 29 7.05 -5.13 -13.11
CA ARG A 29 7.94 -6.17 -13.62
C ARG A 29 8.45 -7.06 -12.50
N ALA A 30 8.73 -8.30 -12.83
CA ALA A 30 9.35 -9.27 -11.93
C ALA A 30 10.87 -9.29 -12.13
N LYS A 31 11.61 -9.54 -11.05
CA LYS A 31 13.05 -9.86 -11.07
C LYS A 31 13.30 -11.05 -10.17
N GLN A 32 14.15 -11.98 -10.62
CA GLN A 32 14.74 -12.97 -9.73
C GLN A 32 15.91 -12.35 -8.98
N ILE A 33 16.01 -12.67 -7.70
CA ILE A 33 17.14 -12.34 -6.85
C ILE A 33 17.59 -13.61 -6.14
N GLN A 34 18.90 -13.77 -5.97
CA GLN A 34 19.42 -14.80 -5.09
C GLN A 34 19.24 -14.34 -3.65
N HIS A 35 18.48 -15.10 -2.88
CA HIS A 35 18.35 -14.91 -1.46
C HIS A 35 19.37 -15.82 -0.77
N ALA A 36 20.28 -15.21 -0.01
CA ALA A 36 21.14 -15.91 0.94
C ALA A 36 20.51 -15.75 2.34
N PRO A 37 19.73 -16.73 2.82
CA PRO A 37 19.30 -16.76 4.22
C PRO A 37 20.52 -16.85 5.17
N PRO A 38 20.34 -16.69 6.50
CA PRO A 38 21.45 -16.84 7.46
C PRO A 38 22.24 -18.13 7.21
N ALA A 39 23.52 -18.13 7.62
CA ALA A 39 24.60 -19.04 7.21
C ALA A 39 24.32 -20.58 7.23
N GLU A 40 23.17 -21.00 7.73
CA GLU A 40 22.72 -22.39 7.87
C GLU A 40 21.79 -22.86 6.74
N THR A 41 21.41 -22.01 5.77
CA THR A 41 20.56 -22.43 4.64
C THR A 41 21.18 -22.15 3.28
N ASN A 42 21.03 -23.11 2.35
CA ASN A 42 21.47 -22.95 0.97
C ASN A 42 20.78 -21.74 0.32
N PRO A 43 21.50 -20.96 -0.51
CA PRO A 43 20.88 -19.86 -1.24
C PRO A 43 19.81 -20.39 -2.19
N TYR A 44 18.70 -19.66 -2.29
CA TYR A 44 17.61 -19.97 -3.21
C TYR A 44 17.25 -18.73 -4.02
N PHE A 45 16.67 -18.92 -5.20
CA PHE A 45 16.15 -17.81 -5.99
C PHE A 45 14.74 -17.45 -5.53
N GLY A 46 14.51 -16.17 -5.31
CA GLY A 46 13.20 -15.61 -5.02
C GLY A 46 12.84 -14.53 -6.02
N TRP A 47 11.56 -14.28 -6.19
CA TRP A 47 11.03 -13.22 -7.04
C TRP A 47 10.73 -11.97 -6.22
N ILE A 48 11.10 -10.83 -6.76
CA ILE A 48 10.62 -9.52 -6.33
C ILE A 48 9.84 -8.86 -7.45
N ILE A 49 8.82 -8.09 -7.10
CA ILE A 49 8.05 -7.29 -8.05
C ILE A 49 8.41 -5.83 -7.81
N VAL A 50 8.72 -5.10 -8.87
CA VAL A 50 9.12 -3.69 -8.80
C VAL A 50 8.36 -2.88 -9.85
N PRO A 51 8.11 -1.58 -9.62
CA PRO A 51 7.52 -0.74 -10.65
C PRO A 51 8.44 -0.63 -11.86
N CYS A 52 7.85 -0.43 -13.03
CA CYS A 52 8.60 0.00 -14.20
C CYS A 52 9.02 1.47 -14.03
N GLU A 53 10.31 1.75 -14.28
CA GLU A 53 10.82 3.12 -14.27
C GLU A 53 10.31 3.88 -15.50
N GLY A 54 10.08 5.19 -15.33
CA GLY A 54 9.53 6.08 -16.36
C GLY A 54 10.22 5.91 -17.71
N GLY A 55 9.42 5.65 -18.75
CA GLY A 55 9.89 5.43 -20.12
C GLY A 55 9.88 3.96 -20.58
N LYS A 56 9.72 2.98 -19.67
CA LYS A 56 9.58 1.56 -20.04
C LYS A 56 8.10 1.19 -20.21
N THR A 57 7.69 0.93 -21.45
CA THR A 57 6.33 0.48 -21.80
C THR A 57 6.13 -1.03 -21.65
N ASN A 58 7.19 -1.80 -21.44
CA ASN A 58 7.15 -3.27 -21.36
C ASN A 58 6.61 -3.82 -20.03
N GLY A 59 6.08 -2.96 -19.17
CA GLY A 59 5.49 -3.41 -17.91
C GLY A 59 4.06 -3.91 -18.10
N ALA A 60 3.62 -4.77 -17.20
CA ALA A 60 2.26 -5.29 -17.21
C ALA A 60 1.50 -4.83 -15.97
N SER A 61 0.19 -5.11 -15.91
CA SER A 61 -0.54 -4.99 -14.66
C SER A 61 0.11 -5.86 -13.56
N PHE A 62 -0.12 -5.53 -12.29
CA PHE A 62 0.41 -6.29 -11.17
C PHE A 62 -0.04 -7.77 -11.22
N ARG A 63 -1.34 -8.01 -11.48
CA ARG A 63 -1.91 -9.35 -11.67
C ARG A 63 -1.22 -10.13 -12.78
N THR A 64 -1.08 -9.52 -13.97
CA THR A 64 -0.43 -10.16 -15.12
C THR A 64 1.03 -10.52 -14.82
N THR A 65 1.71 -9.73 -13.99
CA THR A 65 3.10 -9.99 -13.57
C THR A 65 3.16 -11.21 -12.64
N ILE A 66 2.24 -11.34 -11.69
CA ILE A 66 2.15 -12.53 -10.82
C ILE A 66 1.83 -13.77 -11.67
N ASP A 67 0.84 -13.69 -12.56
CA ASP A 67 0.46 -14.83 -13.42
C ASP A 67 1.63 -15.27 -14.31
N ALA A 68 2.47 -14.32 -14.77
CA ALA A 68 3.67 -14.65 -15.53
C ALA A 68 4.72 -15.41 -14.70
N ILE A 69 4.88 -15.06 -13.41
CA ILE A 69 5.79 -15.78 -12.50
C ILE A 69 5.32 -17.23 -12.31
N TYR A 70 4.02 -17.45 -12.03
CA TYR A 70 3.46 -18.79 -11.82
C TYR A 70 3.39 -19.64 -13.10
N ARG A 71 3.39 -19.02 -14.29
CA ARG A 71 3.57 -19.75 -15.55
C ARG A 71 5.01 -20.16 -15.80
N ALA A 72 5.98 -19.38 -15.32
CA ALA A 72 7.39 -19.64 -15.52
C ALA A 72 7.95 -20.68 -14.52
N GLU A 73 7.37 -20.77 -13.32
CA GLU A 73 7.85 -21.62 -12.23
C GLU A 73 6.65 -22.22 -11.47
N ALA A 74 6.70 -23.52 -11.18
CA ALA A 74 5.57 -24.25 -10.59
C ALA A 74 5.29 -23.90 -9.12
N ALA A 75 6.31 -23.51 -8.36
CA ALA A 75 6.19 -23.14 -6.94
C ALA A 75 7.08 -21.92 -6.62
N PRO A 76 6.82 -20.76 -7.25
CA PRO A 76 7.68 -19.60 -7.14
C PRO A 76 7.61 -19.01 -5.74
N ILE A 77 8.76 -18.56 -5.24
CA ILE A 77 8.84 -17.84 -3.96
C ILE A 77 8.86 -16.34 -4.24
N ILE A 78 7.71 -15.69 -4.17
CA ILE A 78 7.62 -14.21 -4.26
C ILE A 78 7.81 -13.62 -2.87
N LYS A 79 8.84 -12.80 -2.68
CA LYS A 79 9.23 -12.27 -1.35
C LYS A 79 8.65 -10.90 -1.05
N HIS A 80 8.84 -9.96 -1.98
CA HIS A 80 8.54 -8.56 -1.74
C HIS A 80 8.02 -7.86 -2.99
N VAL A 81 7.18 -6.85 -2.76
CA VAL A 81 6.87 -5.82 -3.77
C VAL A 81 7.57 -4.53 -3.35
N CYS A 82 8.47 -4.01 -4.18
CA CYS A 82 9.01 -2.67 -3.98
C CYS A 82 7.96 -1.66 -4.41
N LEU A 83 7.62 -0.69 -3.55
CA LEU A 83 6.79 0.44 -3.98
C LEU A 83 7.60 1.42 -4.84
N GLY A 84 8.92 1.51 -4.67
CA GLY A 84 9.81 2.27 -5.55
C GLY A 84 9.41 3.73 -5.68
N ALA A 85 9.18 4.24 -6.90
CA ALA A 85 8.61 5.57 -7.10
C ALA A 85 7.06 5.55 -7.18
N ALA A 86 6.43 4.38 -7.10
CA ALA A 86 4.99 4.25 -7.23
C ALA A 86 4.23 4.93 -6.07
N HIS A 87 4.82 5.03 -4.88
CA HIS A 87 4.18 5.79 -3.79
C HIS A 87 4.17 7.30 -4.02
N ARG A 88 5.04 7.81 -4.91
CA ARG A 88 5.01 9.21 -5.33
C ARG A 88 3.88 9.51 -6.32
N THR A 89 3.16 8.48 -6.79
CA THR A 89 1.94 8.67 -7.57
C THR A 89 0.81 9.19 -6.69
N GLY A 90 -0.05 10.03 -7.27
CA GLY A 90 -1.03 10.82 -6.52
C GLY A 90 -1.88 10.00 -5.56
N ALA A 91 -2.45 8.87 -6.01
CA ALA A 91 -3.41 8.11 -5.20
C ALA A 91 -2.80 7.52 -3.92
N LEU A 92 -1.68 6.80 -4.00
CA LEU A 92 -1.02 6.21 -2.83
C LEU A 92 -0.46 7.29 -1.89
N GLN A 93 0.12 8.35 -2.46
CA GLN A 93 0.59 9.51 -1.70
C GLN A 93 -0.55 10.18 -0.92
N GLU A 94 -1.67 10.44 -1.58
CA GLU A 94 -2.83 11.15 -1.03
C GLU A 94 -3.59 10.31 -0.02
N GLU A 95 -3.80 9.02 -0.26
CA GLU A 95 -4.50 8.14 0.67
C GLU A 95 -3.77 7.98 1.99
N VAL A 96 -2.44 7.81 1.95
CA VAL A 96 -1.63 7.73 3.17
C VAL A 96 -1.68 9.07 3.91
N ILE A 97 -1.44 10.20 3.22
CA ILE A 97 -1.51 11.52 3.88
C ILE A 97 -2.90 11.79 4.44
N ARG A 98 -3.98 11.44 3.73
CA ARG A 98 -5.35 11.59 4.19
C ARG A 98 -5.59 10.82 5.50
N GLN A 99 -5.10 9.60 5.61
CA GLN A 99 -5.22 8.80 6.84
C GLN A 99 -4.39 9.39 8.00
N LEU A 100 -3.26 10.04 7.69
CA LEU A 100 -2.37 10.60 8.71
C LEU A 100 -2.77 12.01 9.17
N LYS A 101 -3.51 12.78 8.36
CA LYS A 101 -3.85 14.19 8.62
C LYS A 101 -4.57 14.41 9.96
N ASP A 102 -5.40 13.45 10.38
CA ASP A 102 -6.17 13.54 11.62
C ASP A 102 -5.42 12.98 12.84
N THR A 103 -4.18 12.51 12.65
CA THR A 103 -3.36 12.00 13.74
C THR A 103 -2.70 13.14 14.51
N VAL A 104 -2.72 13.04 15.85
CA VAL A 104 -2.12 14.01 16.79
C VAL A 104 -0.65 14.29 16.47
N VAL A 105 0.05 13.35 15.83
CA VAL A 105 1.47 13.47 15.49
C VAL A 105 1.72 14.47 14.37
N ILE A 106 0.87 14.53 13.33
CA ILE A 106 0.98 15.55 12.27
C ILE A 106 0.56 16.93 12.79
N GLN A 107 -0.44 17.00 13.68
CA GLN A 107 -0.90 18.26 14.27
C GLN A 107 0.11 18.88 15.26
N LYS A 108 0.90 18.07 15.97
CA LYS A 108 1.95 18.54 16.91
C LYS A 108 3.23 18.98 16.24
N TYR A 109 3.44 18.57 14.99
CA TYR A 109 4.57 19.01 14.16
C TYR A 109 4.02 19.69 12.91
N PRO A 110 3.35 20.85 13.03
CA PRO A 110 3.22 21.72 11.88
C PRO A 110 4.66 22.03 11.51
N THR A 111 5.09 21.53 10.36
CA THR A 111 6.35 21.92 9.72
C THR A 111 6.63 23.36 10.04
N ARG A 112 7.78 23.62 10.68
CA ARG A 112 8.23 24.97 11.04
C ARG A 112 7.80 25.88 9.91
N HIS A 113 6.82 26.73 10.23
CA HIS A 113 6.23 27.65 9.27
C HIS A 113 7.40 28.27 8.49
N ASP A 114 7.32 28.17 7.17
CA ASP A 114 8.18 28.89 6.23
C ASP A 114 9.52 28.21 5.84
N ALA A 115 9.86 27.04 6.41
CA ALA A 115 11.04 26.28 5.99
C ALA A 115 10.65 25.01 5.22
N ASN A 116 10.97 24.97 3.92
CA ASN A 116 10.98 23.73 3.14
C ASN A 116 11.90 22.73 3.85
N GLY A 117 11.34 21.65 4.42
CA GLY A 117 12.12 20.72 5.20
C GLY A 117 11.49 19.33 5.26
N TRP A 118 12.33 18.33 5.06
CA TRP A 118 12.00 16.95 5.38
C TRP A 118 12.25 16.71 6.86
N MET A 119 11.26 16.18 7.58
CA MET A 119 11.48 15.60 8.88
C MET A 119 11.85 14.12 8.68
N TRP A 120 13.09 13.78 9.00
CA TRP A 120 13.55 12.39 9.01
C TRP A 120 13.11 11.69 10.27
N LEU A 121 12.48 10.53 10.10
CA LEU A 121 11.84 9.78 11.18
C LEU A 121 12.41 8.36 11.29
N GLY A 122 13.64 8.10 10.87
CA GLY A 122 14.17 6.74 11.03
C GLY A 122 15.64 6.53 10.72
N GLY A 123 16.41 6.13 11.74
CA GLY A 123 17.82 5.68 11.63
C GLY A 123 18.75 6.19 12.75
N THR A 124 18.23 6.76 13.84
CA THR A 124 19.02 6.96 15.06
C THR A 124 19.12 5.64 15.81
N GLU A 125 20.29 5.35 16.39
CA GLU A 125 20.54 4.14 17.20
C GLU A 125 19.53 3.95 18.35
N THR A 126 18.80 5.00 18.73
CA THR A 126 17.64 4.91 19.61
C THR A 126 16.48 5.71 19.01
N PRO A 127 15.48 5.07 18.38
CA PRO A 127 14.29 5.77 17.93
C PRO A 127 13.47 6.20 19.16
N ASN A 128 13.21 7.49 19.29
CA ASN A 128 12.31 7.96 20.34
C ASN A 128 10.87 7.47 20.08
N ARG A 129 10.03 7.44 21.12
CA ARG A 129 8.66 6.90 21.05
C ARG A 129 7.80 7.54 19.95
N LEU A 130 8.04 8.82 19.66
CA LEU A 130 7.32 9.56 18.63
C LEU A 130 7.68 9.05 17.22
N THR A 131 8.98 8.85 16.95
CA THR A 131 9.48 8.26 15.71
C THR A 131 8.88 6.88 15.47
N GLN A 132 8.84 6.03 16.51
CA GLN A 132 8.20 4.70 16.42
C GLN A 132 6.71 4.80 16.12
N THR A 133 6.00 5.72 16.79
CA THR A 133 4.56 5.93 16.58
C THR A 133 4.28 6.39 15.15
N MET A 134 5.05 7.34 14.61
CA MET A 134 4.85 7.79 13.24
C MET A 134 5.14 6.69 12.23
N TYR A 135 6.19 5.91 12.46
CA TYR A 135 6.51 4.76 11.62
C TYR A 135 5.35 3.75 11.59
N GLN A 136 4.75 3.44 12.75
CA GLN A 136 3.58 2.57 12.85
C GLN A 136 2.33 3.16 12.16
N LEU A 137 2.12 4.47 12.26
CA LEU A 137 1.01 5.14 11.59
C LEU A 137 1.14 5.11 10.07
N VAL A 138 2.32 5.43 9.53
CA VAL A 138 2.58 5.38 8.08
C VAL A 138 2.47 3.94 7.58
N HIS A 139 3.01 2.98 8.33
CA HIS A 139 2.91 1.56 8.04
C HIS A 139 1.45 1.11 7.87
N THR A 140 0.63 1.42 8.87
CA THR A 140 -0.81 1.09 8.87
C THR A 140 -1.52 1.79 7.72
N ALA A 141 -1.21 3.06 7.47
CA ALA A 141 -1.82 3.83 6.41
C ALA A 141 -1.51 3.26 5.02
N ILE A 142 -0.28 2.79 4.79
CA ILE A 142 0.11 2.12 3.53
C ILE A 142 -0.71 0.84 3.33
N LEU A 143 -0.78 -0.02 4.36
CA LEU A 143 -1.50 -1.29 4.28
C LEU A 143 -3.00 -1.11 3.96
N ASN A 144 -3.59 0.00 4.39
CA ASN A 144 -5.00 0.30 4.18
C ASN A 144 -5.30 1.04 2.88
N THR A 145 -4.32 1.20 1.99
CA THR A 145 -4.54 1.87 0.70
C THR A 145 -5.26 0.98 -0.31
N THR A 146 -5.98 1.60 -1.23
CA THR A 146 -6.64 0.92 -2.34
C THR A 146 -5.63 0.15 -3.20
N VAL A 147 -4.47 0.74 -3.44
CA VAL A 147 -3.38 0.12 -4.21
C VAL A 147 -2.90 -1.18 -3.56
N VAL A 148 -2.68 -1.18 -2.23
CA VAL A 148 -2.26 -2.39 -1.50
C VAL A 148 -3.37 -3.44 -1.50
N ARG A 149 -4.62 -3.05 -1.34
CA ARG A 149 -5.76 -3.97 -1.42
C ARG A 149 -5.88 -4.65 -2.78
N GLU A 150 -5.74 -3.89 -3.89
CA GLU A 150 -5.77 -4.46 -5.24
C GLU A 150 -4.60 -5.42 -5.49
N MET A 151 -3.43 -5.14 -4.92
CA MET A 151 -2.29 -6.07 -4.97
C MET A 151 -2.56 -7.34 -4.16
N ASP A 152 -3.15 -7.21 -2.97
CA ASP A 152 -3.52 -8.35 -2.12
C ASP A 152 -4.54 -9.26 -2.82
N GLU A 153 -5.54 -8.68 -3.49
CA GLU A 153 -6.53 -9.39 -4.30
C GLU A 153 -5.92 -10.10 -5.53
N ALA A 154 -4.79 -9.62 -6.05
CA ALA A 154 -4.06 -10.31 -7.12
C ALA A 154 -3.22 -11.47 -6.58
N LEU A 155 -2.63 -11.31 -5.39
CA LEU A 155 -1.85 -12.34 -4.70
C LEU A 155 -2.72 -13.48 -4.16
N SER A 156 -3.94 -13.17 -3.70
CA SER A 156 -4.84 -14.14 -3.07
C SER A 156 -5.26 -15.28 -4.00
N ALA A 157 -5.37 -15.02 -5.30
CA ALA A 157 -5.63 -16.04 -6.32
C ALA A 157 -4.55 -17.14 -6.35
N HIS A 158 -3.37 -16.84 -5.82
CA HIS A 158 -2.22 -17.73 -5.74
C HIS A 158 -1.88 -18.16 -4.30
N GLY A 159 -2.81 -17.97 -3.36
CA GLY A 159 -2.63 -18.35 -1.95
C GLY A 159 -1.63 -17.47 -1.19
N LEU A 160 -1.34 -16.27 -1.70
CA LEU A 160 -0.43 -15.30 -1.11
C LEU A 160 -1.20 -14.09 -0.56
N ARG A 161 -0.58 -13.35 0.35
CA ARG A 161 -1.09 -12.06 0.85
C ARG A 161 0.03 -11.13 1.25
N ILE A 162 -0.25 -9.84 1.28
CA ILE A 162 0.59 -8.82 1.89
C ILE A 162 0.38 -8.92 3.41
N THR A 163 1.47 -9.18 4.13
CA THR A 163 1.44 -9.37 5.59
C THR A 163 1.99 -8.18 6.35
N ASN A 164 2.89 -7.42 5.73
CA ASN A 164 3.63 -6.38 6.42
C ASN A 164 4.19 -5.35 5.42
N VAL A 165 4.66 -4.21 5.91
CA VAL A 165 5.45 -3.23 5.17
C VAL A 165 6.78 -3.04 5.89
N SER A 166 7.88 -3.20 5.17
CA SER A 166 9.20 -2.75 5.63
C SER A 166 9.47 -1.39 5.00
N MET A 167 9.90 -0.41 5.81
CA MET A 167 10.25 0.93 5.34
C MET A 167 11.63 1.34 5.82
N GLU A 168 12.44 1.87 4.92
CA GLU A 168 13.70 2.51 5.28
C GLU A 168 13.64 3.99 4.94
N LYS A 169 14.34 4.81 5.72
CA LYS A 169 14.51 6.24 5.47
C LYS A 169 13.14 6.94 5.27
N LEU A 170 12.24 6.78 6.23
CA LEU A 170 10.94 7.46 6.21
C LEU A 170 11.13 8.96 6.47
N TYR A 171 10.61 9.76 5.56
CA TYR A 171 10.52 11.21 5.68
C TYR A 171 9.08 11.68 5.54
N ILE A 172 8.72 12.71 6.30
CA ILE A 172 7.48 13.46 6.11
C ILE A 172 7.85 14.93 5.95
N ALA A 173 7.32 15.57 4.93
CA ALA A 173 7.51 16.98 4.65
C ALA A 173 6.15 17.68 4.54
N SER A 174 6.13 18.99 4.77
CA SER A 174 5.04 19.86 4.35
C SER A 174 5.65 20.94 3.48
N GLU A 175 5.10 21.11 2.30
CA GLU A 175 5.48 22.15 1.37
C GLU A 175 4.24 23.00 1.11
N LYS A 176 4.28 24.28 1.53
CA LYS A 176 3.17 25.23 1.34
C LYS A 176 1.82 24.69 1.89
N GLY A 177 1.84 24.04 3.05
CA GLY A 177 0.65 23.47 3.69
C GLY A 177 0.18 22.12 3.13
N LYS A 178 0.92 21.53 2.18
CA LYS A 178 0.66 20.19 1.66
C LYS A 178 1.65 19.18 2.23
N PHE A 179 1.15 18.21 2.97
CA PHE A 179 1.98 17.11 3.47
C PHE A 179 2.34 16.12 2.38
N ARG A 180 3.56 15.59 2.46
CA ARG A 180 4.12 14.52 1.63
C ARG A 180 4.90 13.55 2.51
N TRP A 181 5.01 12.32 2.05
CA TRP A 181 5.83 11.28 2.68
C TRP A 181 6.72 10.64 1.62
N ASP A 182 7.90 10.19 2.02
CA ASP A 182 8.82 9.45 1.15
C ASP A 182 9.52 8.38 1.98
N ALA A 183 9.72 7.20 1.41
CA ALA A 183 10.44 6.11 2.05
C ALA A 183 10.90 5.11 0.98
N ILE A 184 11.91 4.30 1.32
CA ILE A 184 12.17 3.06 0.60
C ILE A 184 11.24 2.01 1.20
N ALA A 185 10.10 1.77 0.56
CA ALA A 185 9.05 0.90 1.09
C ALA A 185 8.94 -0.42 0.32
N TRP A 186 8.83 -1.52 1.07
CA TRP A 186 8.67 -2.89 0.58
C TRP A 186 7.45 -3.53 1.23
N LEU A 187 6.52 -4.02 0.41
CA LEU A 187 5.43 -4.87 0.89
C LEU A 187 5.97 -6.29 1.05
N ILE A 188 5.79 -6.86 2.23
CA ILE A 188 6.22 -8.22 2.56
C ILE A 188 5.10 -9.19 2.21
N ILE A 189 5.43 -10.22 1.44
CA ILE A 189 4.48 -11.26 1.02
C ILE A 189 4.63 -12.46 1.94
N GLY A 190 3.49 -12.96 2.44
CA GLY A 190 3.39 -14.22 3.17
C GLY A 190 2.34 -15.12 2.55
N LYS A 191 2.15 -16.30 3.16
CA LYS A 191 1.04 -17.19 2.80
C LYS A 191 -0.27 -16.59 3.30
N ALA A 192 -1.33 -16.71 2.49
CA ALA A 192 -2.67 -16.50 2.99
C ALA A 192 -2.92 -17.55 4.08
N GLU A 193 -3.26 -17.13 5.30
CA GLU A 193 -3.74 -18.07 6.30
C GLU A 193 -4.99 -18.75 5.74
N GLN A 194 -4.99 -20.08 5.70
CA GLN A 194 -6.21 -20.82 5.47
C GLN A 194 -7.15 -20.48 6.61
N SER A 195 -8.10 -19.59 6.37
CA SER A 195 -9.15 -19.30 7.35
C SER A 195 -9.85 -20.61 7.66
N ALA A 196 -9.79 -21.05 8.92
CA ALA A 196 -10.41 -22.28 9.40
C ALA A 196 -11.93 -22.14 9.34
N ALA A 197 -12.50 -22.36 8.15
CA ALA A 197 -13.93 -22.48 7.90
C ALA A 197 -14.27 -23.96 7.62
N THR A 198 -13.85 -24.86 8.51
CA THR A 198 -14.29 -26.26 8.53
C THR A 198 -14.11 -26.80 9.94
N GLY A 199 -15.19 -26.90 10.71
CA GLY A 199 -15.15 -27.58 12.02
C GLY A 199 -16.33 -27.36 12.96
N ALA A 200 -17.15 -26.32 12.79
CA ALA A 200 -18.39 -26.16 13.59
C ALA A 200 -19.60 -26.79 12.87
N ALA A 201 -19.51 -28.06 12.51
CA ALA A 201 -20.64 -28.85 12.04
C ALA A 201 -20.37 -30.33 12.29
N ASN A 202 -20.34 -30.73 13.57
CA ASN A 202 -20.64 -32.08 14.04
C ASN A 202 -20.74 -32.05 15.58
N ALA A 203 -21.75 -31.32 16.06
CA ALA A 203 -22.33 -31.60 17.37
C ALA A 203 -23.57 -32.44 17.10
N THR A 204 -23.40 -33.76 17.04
CA THR A 204 -24.49 -34.72 17.05
C THR A 204 -25.27 -34.54 18.36
N PRO A 205 -26.61 -34.44 18.36
CA PRO A 205 -27.37 -34.37 19.59
C PRO A 205 -27.30 -35.71 20.30
N VAL A 206 -26.93 -35.68 21.58
CA VAL A 206 -27.07 -36.83 22.49
C VAL A 206 -28.57 -37.00 22.75
N GLU A 207 -29.16 -38.06 22.21
CA GLU A 207 -30.49 -38.53 22.64
C GLU A 207 -30.42 -39.09 24.06
N ARG A 208 -31.52 -38.90 24.77
CA ARG A 208 -31.74 -39.14 26.20
C ARG A 208 -31.68 -40.60 26.61
#